data_AF-A0A2Z5WWG2-F1
#
_entry.id   AF-A0A2Z5WWG2-F1
#
_cell.length_a   1.000
_cell.length_b   1.000
_cell.length_c   1.000
_cell.angle_alpha   90.00
_cell.angle_beta   90.00
_cell.angle_gamma   90.00
#
_symmetry.space_group_name_H-M   'P 1'
#
loop_
_entity.id
_entity.type
_entity.pdbx_description
1 polymer ?
#
loop_
_entity_poly.entity_id
_entity_poly.type
_entity_poly.pdbx_seq_one_letter_code
_entity_poly.pdbx_strand_id
1 'polypeptide(L)'
;MDTITQISQLSFHHGLNSDKAFTIKLTSDKFDSVAGSELLAKVESWVAANVMMSSKEVPVLVVDMENVEFIDSLGLQKLLASLRLMKSHKSNLVLCALQPSVRLVFEISRIDQVFGIFSSFDTCMNQFNTQKQPSEYLLAA
;
A
#
# COMPACT_ATOMS: atom_id res chain seq x y z
N MET A 1 -34.18 15.19 7.52
CA MET A 1 -33.15 16.02 6.86
C MET A 1 -32.24 16.51 7.96
N ASP A 2 -31.09 15.87 8.11
CA ASP A 2 -29.81 16.56 8.28
C ASP A 2 -28.71 15.51 8.10
N THR A 3 -28.01 15.71 6.99
CA THR A 3 -27.00 14.86 6.39
C THR A 3 -25.66 15.35 6.90
N ILE A 4 -25.05 14.70 7.89
CA ILE A 4 -23.64 14.95 8.23
C ILE A 4 -22.94 13.61 8.48
N THR A 5 -22.35 13.14 7.38
CA THR A 5 -21.18 12.27 7.22
C THR A 5 -20.46 11.85 8.50
N GLN A 6 -20.67 10.59 8.90
CA GLN A 6 -19.75 9.90 9.81
C GLN A 6 -18.43 9.62 9.09
N ILE A 7 -17.50 10.56 9.16
CA ILE A 7 -16.08 10.34 8.87
C ILE A 7 -15.52 9.55 10.07
N SER A 8 -15.53 8.22 9.99
CA SER A 8 -15.01 7.36 11.04
C SER A 8 -13.65 6.76 10.63
N GLN A 9 -12.61 7.45 11.13
CA GLN A 9 -11.39 6.88 11.70
C GLN A 9 -10.50 6.01 10.80
N LEU A 10 -9.52 6.67 10.15
CA LEU A 10 -8.25 6.07 9.76
C LEU A 10 -7.20 6.44 10.81
N SER A 11 -6.67 5.44 11.52
CA SER A 11 -5.63 5.64 12.54
C SER A 11 -4.26 5.73 11.88
N PHE A 12 -3.57 6.86 12.05
CA PHE A 12 -2.20 7.07 11.60
C PHE A 12 -1.23 6.58 12.70
N HIS A 13 -0.53 5.47 12.47
CA HIS A 13 0.57 5.06 13.34
C HIS A 13 1.91 5.51 12.73
N HIS A 14 2.50 6.57 13.30
CA HIS A 14 3.86 7.00 12.99
C HIS A 14 4.86 6.17 13.81
N GLY A 15 5.26 5.02 13.29
CA GLY A 15 6.32 4.17 13.85
C GLY A 15 7.71 4.61 13.38
N LEU A 16 8.67 4.58 14.30
CA LEU A 16 10.06 5.05 14.17
C LEU A 16 10.87 4.38 13.04
N ASN A 17 10.70 4.86 11.80
CA ASN A 17 11.67 4.95 10.67
C ASN A 17 10.93 5.50 9.42
N SER A 18 10.35 6.69 9.57
CA SER A 18 9.34 7.27 8.68
C SER A 18 9.78 7.60 7.24
N ASP A 19 11.07 7.51 6.90
CA ASP A 19 11.56 7.94 5.57
C ASP A 19 11.42 6.85 4.49
N LYS A 20 11.21 5.58 4.86
CA LYS A 20 11.26 4.47 3.89
C LYS A 20 9.90 3.94 3.46
N ALA A 21 8.89 4.06 4.31
CA ALA A 21 7.55 3.54 4.02
C ALA A 21 6.44 4.45 4.55
N PHE A 22 5.41 4.63 3.74
CA PHE A 22 4.15 5.26 4.10
C PHE A 22 3.06 4.20 4.13
N THR A 23 2.23 4.20 5.18
CA THR A 23 1.20 3.16 5.36
C THR A 23 -0.21 3.72 5.23
N ILE A 24 -1.06 3.03 4.49
CA ILE A 24 -2.51 3.23 4.48
C ILE A 24 -3.16 1.92 4.94
N LYS A 25 -3.94 1.99 6.02
CA LYS A 25 -4.80 0.87 6.44
C LYS A 25 -6.18 1.01 5.81
N LEU A 26 -6.69 -0.05 5.22
CA LEU A 26 -8.08 -0.10 4.74
C LEU A 26 -8.98 -0.52 5.90
N THR A 27 -9.99 0.29 6.20
CA THR A 27 -10.91 0.08 7.33
C THR A 27 -12.25 -0.51 6.92
N SER A 28 -12.56 -0.49 5.62
CA SER A 28 -13.76 -1.10 5.03
C SER A 28 -13.54 -2.60 4.81
N ASP A 29 -14.59 -3.40 5.05
CA ASP A 29 -14.65 -4.81 4.69
C ASP A 29 -14.70 -5.06 3.18
N LYS A 30 -15.12 -4.04 2.43
CA LYS A 30 -15.27 -4.08 0.99
C LYS A 30 -14.29 -3.12 0.30
N PHE A 31 -13.55 -3.64 -0.68
CA PHE A 31 -12.72 -2.87 -1.59
C PHE A 31 -13.31 -2.88 -3.00
N ASP A 32 -14.19 -1.92 -3.27
CA ASP A 32 -14.87 -1.75 -4.55
C ASP A 32 -14.38 -0.50 -5.30
N SER A 33 -15.13 -0.07 -6.32
CA SER A 33 -14.82 1.12 -7.11
C SER A 33 -14.72 2.41 -6.27
N VAL A 34 -15.50 2.53 -5.21
CA VAL A 34 -15.53 3.73 -4.36
C VAL A 34 -14.30 3.74 -3.47
N ALA A 35 -14.09 2.67 -2.70
CA ALA A 35 -12.91 2.54 -1.84
C ALA A 35 -11.60 2.60 -2.64
N GLY A 36 -11.57 1.98 -3.82
CA GLY A 36 -10.43 2.02 -4.73
C GLY A 36 -10.15 3.42 -5.28
N SER A 37 -11.18 4.18 -5.64
CA SER A 37 -11.01 5.56 -6.12
C SER A 37 -10.53 6.49 -5.02
N GLU A 38 -11.03 6.30 -3.80
CA GLU A 38 -10.55 7.03 -2.62
C GLU A 38 -9.07 6.73 -2.34
N LEU A 39 -8.66 5.46 -2.38
CA LEU A 39 -7.25 5.08 -2.23
C LEU A 39 -6.40 5.78 -3.30
N LEU A 40 -6.78 5.69 -4.56
CA LEU A 40 -6.02 6.28 -5.67
C LEU A 40 -5.84 7.79 -5.49
N ALA A 41 -6.91 8.52 -5.18
CA ALA A 41 -6.86 9.97 -4.96
C ALA A 41 -5.93 10.35 -3.79
N LYS A 42 -5.94 9.58 -2.70
CA LYS A 42 -5.02 9.79 -1.57
C LYS A 42 -3.57 9.56 -1.99
N VAL A 43 -3.29 8.51 -2.76
CA VAL A 43 -1.94 8.22 -3.26
C VAL A 43 -1.47 9.33 -4.19
N GLU A 44 -2.30 9.79 -5.13
CA GLU A 44 -1.99 10.92 -6.02
C GLU A 44 -1.64 12.19 -5.24
N SER A 45 -2.48 12.56 -4.27
CA SER A 45 -2.25 13.74 -3.43
C SER A 45 -0.96 13.62 -2.61
N TRP A 46 -0.72 12.46 -2.00
CA TRP A 46 0.47 12.23 -1.19
C TRP A 46 1.76 12.21 -2.04
N VAL A 47 1.74 11.57 -3.21
CA VAL A 47 2.88 11.57 -4.14
C VAL A 47 3.19 13.00 -4.61
N ALA A 48 2.17 13.77 -5.00
CA ALA A 48 2.35 15.15 -5.43
C ALA A 48 3.01 16.01 -4.33
N ALA A 49 2.57 15.86 -3.07
CA ALA A 49 3.16 16.55 -1.93
C ALA A 49 4.64 16.17 -1.73
N ASN A 50 4.97 14.87 -1.79
CA ASN A 50 6.35 14.40 -1.63
C ASN A 50 7.29 14.94 -2.73
N VAL A 51 6.81 15.01 -3.97
CA VAL A 51 7.59 15.54 -5.10
C VAL A 51 7.82 17.05 -4.95
N MET A 52 6.83 17.81 -4.48
CA MET A 52 6.97 19.26 -4.29
C MET A 52 7.94 19.64 -3.16
N MET A 53 8.03 18.83 -2.10
CA MET A 53 8.83 19.14 -0.91
C MET A 53 10.34 18.82 -1.04
N SER A 54 10.85 18.58 -2.26
CA SER A 54 12.26 18.20 -2.53
C SER A 54 12.75 16.91 -1.84
N SER A 55 11.84 16.01 -1.50
CA SER A 55 12.18 14.64 -1.06
C SER A 55 12.89 13.93 -2.22
N LYS A 56 14.10 13.41 -2.00
CA LYS A 56 14.88 12.73 -3.05
C LYS A 56 14.17 11.52 -3.65
N GLU A 57 13.36 10.82 -2.84
CA GLU A 57 12.68 9.60 -3.23
C GLU A 57 11.29 9.53 -2.58
N VAL A 58 10.29 9.00 -3.32
CA VAL A 58 8.96 8.73 -2.78
C VAL A 58 9.04 7.44 -1.95
N PRO A 59 8.67 7.45 -0.65
CA PRO A 59 8.70 6.24 0.18
C PRO A 59 7.85 5.09 -0.40
N VAL A 60 8.14 3.85 -0.02
CA VAL A 60 7.31 2.70 -0.41
C VAL A 60 5.92 2.82 0.21
N LEU A 61 4.86 2.58 -0.55
CA LEU A 61 3.50 2.54 -0.02
C LEU A 61 3.18 1.13 0.49
N VAL A 62 2.81 1.02 1.75
CA VAL A 62 2.26 -0.18 2.37
C VAL A 62 0.75 -0.03 2.48
N VAL A 63 0.00 -0.98 1.93
CA VAL A 63 -1.46 -1.05 2.11
C VAL A 63 -1.77 -2.22 3.04
N ASP A 64 -2.28 -1.91 4.23
CA ASP A 64 -2.79 -2.90 5.19
C ASP A 64 -4.24 -3.25 4.82
N MET A 65 -4.45 -4.52 4.46
CA MET A 65 -5.72 -5.08 4.00
C MET A 65 -6.40 -5.97 5.05
N GLU A 66 -5.98 -5.91 6.31
CA GLU A 66 -6.48 -6.79 7.40
C GLU A 66 -8.00 -6.84 7.48
N ASN A 67 -8.69 -5.71 7.27
CA ASN A 67 -10.14 -5.65 7.36
C ASN A 67 -10.84 -6.02 6.05
N VAL A 68 -10.15 -6.10 4.92
CA VAL A 68 -10.79 -6.28 3.60
C VAL A 68 -11.14 -7.74 3.39
N GLU A 69 -12.43 -8.05 3.40
CA GLU A 69 -12.97 -9.39 3.18
C GLU A 69 -13.42 -9.63 1.73
N PHE A 70 -13.73 -8.56 1.00
CA PHE A 70 -14.19 -8.62 -0.38
C PHE A 70 -13.50 -7.59 -1.27
N ILE A 71 -13.17 -8.00 -2.50
CA ILE A 71 -12.67 -7.11 -3.55
C ILE A 71 -13.36 -7.42 -4.89
N ASP A 72 -13.79 -6.37 -5.61
CA ASP A 72 -14.32 -6.51 -6.98
C ASP A 72 -13.29 -6.10 -8.05
N SER A 73 -13.67 -6.29 -9.31
CA SER A 73 -12.80 -6.00 -10.46
C SER A 73 -12.49 -4.51 -10.62
N LEU A 74 -13.36 -3.61 -10.16
CA LEU A 74 -13.15 -2.16 -10.26
C LEU A 74 -12.22 -1.67 -9.16
N GLY A 75 -12.38 -2.18 -7.93
CA GLY A 75 -11.43 -1.96 -6.83
C GLY A 75 -10.03 -2.42 -7.24
N LEU A 76 -9.92 -3.63 -7.78
CA LEU A 76 -8.64 -4.18 -8.25
C LEU A 76 -7.97 -3.32 -9.34
N GLN A 77 -8.76 -2.79 -10.29
CA GLN A 77 -8.25 -1.85 -11.30
C GLN A 77 -7.66 -0.58 -10.68
N LYS A 78 -8.29 -0.05 -9.62
CA LYS A 78 -7.78 1.14 -8.91
C LYS A 78 -6.52 0.82 -8.11
N LEU A 79 -6.44 -0.35 -7.46
CA LEU A 79 -5.23 -0.79 -6.77
C LEU A 79 -4.04 -0.94 -7.72
N LEU A 80 -4.28 -1.50 -8.91
CA LEU A 80 -3.27 -1.58 -9.98
C LEU A 80 -2.87 -0.19 -10.50
N ALA A 81 -3.81 0.76 -10.59
CA ALA A 81 -3.49 2.14 -10.95
C ALA A 81 -2.58 2.79 -9.90
N SER A 82 -2.86 2.60 -8.61
CA SER A 82 -2.00 3.07 -7.52
C SER A 82 -0.59 2.45 -7.60
N LEU A 83 -0.47 1.15 -7.88
CA LEU A 83 0.83 0.49 -8.09
C LEU A 83 1.62 1.13 -9.25
N ARG A 84 0.95 1.39 -10.38
CA ARG A 84 1.56 2.02 -11.56
C ARG A 84 2.06 3.43 -11.24
N LEU A 85 1.26 4.20 -10.51
CA LEU A 85 1.64 5.53 -10.04
C LEU A 85 2.87 5.47 -9.13
N MET A 86 2.91 4.59 -8.13
CA MET A 86 4.09 4.46 -7.27
C MET A 86 5.34 4.08 -8.09
N LYS A 87 5.21 3.15 -9.03
CA LYS A 87 6.31 2.72 -9.91
C LYS A 87 6.80 3.84 -10.84
N SER A 88 5.93 4.72 -11.34
CA SER A 88 6.36 5.86 -12.17
C SER A 88 7.23 6.86 -11.40
N HIS A 89 7.14 6.87 -10.07
CA HIS A 89 7.97 7.68 -9.18
C HIS A 89 9.14 6.90 -8.57
N LYS A 90 9.58 5.80 -9.21
CA LYS A 90 10.67 4.93 -8.74
C LYS A 90 10.46 4.38 -7.32
N SER A 91 9.20 4.31 -6.90
CA SER A 91 8.78 3.70 -5.63
C SER A 91 7.99 2.41 -5.90
N ASN A 92 7.43 1.81 -4.86
CA ASN A 92 6.66 0.58 -4.96
C ASN A 92 5.41 0.63 -4.08
N LEU A 93 4.46 -0.27 -4.35
CA LEU A 93 3.29 -0.51 -3.51
C LEU A 93 3.30 -1.98 -3.10
N VAL A 94 3.28 -2.23 -1.79
CA VAL A 94 3.21 -3.56 -1.19
C VAL A 94 1.93 -3.71 -0.37
N LEU A 95 1.43 -4.92 -0.30
CA LEU A 95 0.22 -5.27 0.44
C LEU A 95 0.59 -6.10 1.66
N CYS A 96 -0.17 -5.97 2.74
CA CYS A 96 -0.02 -6.84 3.90
C CYS A 96 -1.37 -7.24 4.48
N ALA A 97 -1.39 -8.34 5.24
CA ALA A 97 -2.57 -8.84 5.96
C ALA A 97 -3.80 -9.11 5.06
N LEU A 98 -3.60 -9.64 3.84
CA LEU A 98 -4.73 -10.06 3.01
C LEU A 98 -5.52 -11.18 3.70
N GLN A 99 -6.83 -10.99 3.80
CA GLN A 99 -7.75 -12.05 4.22
C GLN A 99 -7.77 -13.20 3.20
N PRO A 100 -8.07 -14.45 3.62
CA PRO A 100 -8.03 -15.62 2.74
C PRO A 100 -8.89 -15.48 1.48
N SER A 101 -10.07 -14.86 1.58
CA SER A 101 -10.97 -14.60 0.45
C SER A 101 -10.32 -13.68 -0.59
N VAL A 102 -9.74 -12.57 -0.15
CA VAL A 102 -9.04 -11.61 -1.01
C VAL A 102 -7.79 -12.23 -1.62
N ARG A 103 -7.02 -12.98 -0.83
CA ARG A 103 -5.85 -13.70 -1.31
C ARG A 103 -6.20 -14.67 -2.45
N LEU A 104 -7.27 -15.44 -2.30
CA LEU A 104 -7.74 -16.35 -3.35
C LEU A 104 -8.10 -15.60 -4.65
N VAL A 105 -8.74 -14.43 -4.55
CA VAL A 105 -9.03 -13.59 -5.73
C VAL A 105 -7.73 -13.15 -6.42
N PHE A 106 -6.71 -12.78 -5.66
CA PHE A 106 -5.41 -12.38 -6.20
C PHE A 106 -4.70 -13.53 -6.92
N GLU A 107 -4.70 -14.73 -6.31
CA GLU A 107 -4.09 -15.94 -6.87
C GLU A 107 -4.79 -16.37 -8.17
N ILE A 108 -6.14 -16.41 -8.18
CA ILE A 108 -6.92 -16.78 -9.36
C ILE A 108 -6.71 -15.75 -10.50
N SER A 109 -6.69 -14.47 -10.17
CA SER A 109 -6.47 -13.40 -11.14
C SER A 109 -5.01 -13.22 -11.56
N ARG A 110 -4.08 -13.97 -10.95
CA ARG A 110 -2.62 -13.86 -11.12
C ARG A 110 -2.05 -12.47 -10.84
N ILE A 111 -2.77 -11.67 -10.04
CA ILE A 111 -2.34 -10.32 -9.67
C ILE A 111 -1.41 -10.36 -8.45
N ASP A 112 -1.42 -11.45 -7.69
CA ASP A 112 -0.41 -11.75 -6.67
C ASP A 112 1.03 -11.57 -7.16
N GLN A 113 1.31 -11.88 -8.43
CA GLN A 113 2.65 -11.81 -9.02
C GLN A 113 3.18 -10.37 -9.23
N VAL A 114 2.31 -9.36 -9.25
CA VAL A 114 2.72 -7.97 -9.50
C VAL A 114 2.91 -7.15 -8.22
N PHE A 115 2.46 -7.67 -7.08
CA PHE A 115 2.56 -7.05 -5.76
C PHE A 115 3.55 -7.80 -4.87
N GLY A 116 4.29 -7.06 -4.03
CA GLY A 116 4.89 -7.67 -2.84
C GLY A 116 3.80 -7.86 -1.80
N ILE A 117 3.54 -9.10 -1.38
CA ILE A 117 2.47 -9.44 -0.43
C ILE A 117 3.09 -10.05 0.84
N PHE A 118 2.85 -9.40 1.98
CA PHE A 118 3.29 -9.85 3.30
C PHE A 118 2.13 -10.45 4.10
N SER A 119 2.43 -11.39 4.99
CA SER A 119 1.44 -12.07 5.83
C SER A 119 0.80 -11.16 6.88
N SER A 120 1.54 -10.19 7.42
CA SER A 120 1.07 -9.24 8.42
C SER A 120 1.74 -7.88 8.27
N PHE A 121 1.16 -6.85 8.89
CA PHE A 121 1.77 -5.53 8.98
C PHE A 121 3.15 -5.58 9.65
N ASP A 122 3.29 -6.33 10.75
CA ASP A 122 4.58 -6.48 11.44
C ASP A 122 5.65 -7.13 10.54
N THR A 123 5.29 -8.17 9.79
CA THR A 123 6.23 -8.83 8.85
C THR A 123 6.68 -7.85 7.77
N CYS A 124 5.75 -7.03 7.27
CA CYS A 124 6.04 -5.98 6.29
C CYS A 124 7.01 -4.93 6.89
N MET A 125 6.72 -4.40 8.07
CA MET A 125 7.55 -3.37 8.71
C MET A 125 8.92 -3.90 9.15
N ASN A 126 9.01 -5.15 9.58
CA ASN A 126 10.28 -5.80 9.88
C ASN A 126 11.19 -5.85 8.64
N GLN A 127 10.65 -6.10 7.45
CA GLN A 127 11.42 -6.06 6.20
C GLN A 127 12.03 -4.66 5.96
N PHE A 128 11.29 -3.58 6.23
CA PHE A 128 11.80 -2.21 6.07
C PHE A 128 12.79 -1.80 7.17
N ASN A 129 12.64 -2.32 8.38
CA ASN A 129 13.54 -2.04 9.51
C ASN A 129 14.87 -2.82 9.43
N THR A 130 14.86 -4.02 8.84
CA THR A 130 16.06 -4.86 8.74
C THR A 130 17.02 -4.39 7.64
N GLN A 131 16.60 -3.47 6.77
CA GLN A 131 17.48 -2.83 5.80
C GLN A 131 18.28 -1.66 6.42
N LYS A 132 19.30 -1.99 7.23
CA LYS A 132 20.53 -1.17 7.39
C LYS A 132 21.59 -1.67 6.37
N GLN A 133 22.30 -0.73 5.74
CA GLN A 133 23.16 -0.81 4.52
C GLN A 133 24.47 -1.68 4.64
N PRO A 134 25.48 -1.61 3.72
CA PRO A 134 25.60 -1.99 2.29
C PRO A 134 26.84 -2.92 2.01
N SER A 135 27.10 -3.26 0.74
CA SER A 135 28.36 -3.82 0.17
C SER A 135 28.80 -5.24 0.56
N GLU A 136 28.36 -6.28 -0.17
CA GLU A 136 29.16 -7.49 -0.41
C GLU A 136 28.55 -8.37 -1.52
N TYR A 137 28.57 -7.91 -2.76
CA TYR A 137 28.46 -8.81 -3.93
C TYR A 137 29.48 -8.47 -5.02
N LEU A 138 30.60 -7.83 -4.65
CA LEU A 138 31.69 -7.53 -5.59
C LEU A 138 32.87 -8.50 -5.53
N LEU A 139 32.82 -9.59 -4.76
CA LEU A 139 33.90 -10.59 -4.78
C LEU A 139 33.35 -12.01 -4.61
N ALA A 140 32.97 -12.62 -5.72
CA ALA A 140 33.31 -14.01 -5.96
C ALA A 140 34.03 -14.04 -7.31
N ALA A 141 35.31 -14.42 -7.24
CA ALA A 141 36.30 -14.42 -8.30
C ALA A 141 35.93 -15.28 -9.51
#